data_AF-A0A5K1D869-F1
#
_entry.id   AF-A0A5K1D869-F1
#
_cell.length_a   1.000
_cell.length_b   1.000
_cell.length_c   1.000
_cell.angle_alpha   90.00
_cell.angle_beta   90.00
_cell.angle_gamma   90.00
#
_symmetry.space_group_name_H-M   'P 1'
#
loop_
_entity.id
_entity.type
_entity.pdbx_description
1 polymer ?
#
loop_
_entity_poly.entity_id
_entity_poly.type
_entity_poly.pdbx_seq_one_letter_code
_entity_poly.pdbx_strand_id
1 'polypeptide(L)' 'VYLHTAPLCHIGGISSALAMLMVGACHVVMPKFSAELAFQFIEQHSVTSFITVPAMMADLVSFSG' A
#
# COMPACT_ATOMS: atom_id res chain seq x y z
N VAL A 1 4.11 9.60 -2.98
CA VAL A 1 3.53 8.49 -3.78
C VAL A 1 2.84 7.53 -2.82
N TYR A 2 1.55 7.25 -3.03
CA TYR A 2 0.75 6.39 -2.18
C TYR A 2 0.59 5.00 -2.79
N LEU A 3 0.95 3.96 -2.06
CA LEU A 3 0.80 2.57 -2.50
C LEU A 3 -0.51 1.97 -1.93
N HIS A 4 -1.37 1.50 -2.81
CA HIS A 4 -2.58 0.76 -2.42
C HIS A 4 -2.24 -0.71 -2.18
N THR A 5 -2.00 -1.07 -0.94
CA THR A 5 -1.80 -2.45 -0.45
C THR A 5 -3.10 -3.09 0.04
N ALA A 6 -4.04 -2.27 0.54
CA ALA A 6 -5.31 -2.72 1.09
C ALA A 6 -6.44 -2.70 0.03
N PRO A 7 -7.42 -3.62 0.11
CA PRO A 7 -8.55 -3.63 -0.82
C PRO A 7 -9.45 -2.38 -0.69
N LEU A 8 -9.89 -1.84 -1.83
CA LEU A 8 -10.80 -0.68 -1.88
C LEU A 8 -12.25 -1.00 -1.46
N CYS A 9 -12.62 -2.28 -1.37
CA CYS A 9 -13.93 -2.69 -0.83
C CYS A 9 -14.02 -2.59 0.70
N HIS A 10 -12.91 -2.30 1.38
CA HIS A 10 -12.87 -2.04 2.82
C HIS A 10 -12.73 -0.55 3.12
N ILE A 11 -13.37 -0.10 4.20
CA ILE A 11 -13.39 1.32 4.59
C ILE A 11 -11.97 1.90 4.75
N GLY A 12 -11.02 1.14 5.29
CA GLY A 12 -9.63 1.57 5.41
C GLY A 12 -9.00 1.86 4.04
N GLY A 13 -9.18 0.95 3.07
CA GLY A 13 -8.66 1.10 1.71
C GLY A 13 -9.26 2.31 0.99
N ILE A 14 -10.60 2.43 0.97
CA ILE A 14 -11.26 3.51 0.25
C ILE A 14 -11.08 4.88 0.92
N SER A 15 -11.14 4.98 2.25
CA SER A 15 -10.99 6.27 2.94
C SER A 15 -9.59 6.86 2.75
N SER A 16 -8.55 6.04 2.88
CA SER A 16 -7.17 6.45 2.63
C SER A 16 -6.93 6.79 1.16
N ALA A 17 -7.47 6.01 0.22
CA ALA A 17 -7.44 6.31 -1.21
C ALA A 17 -8.05 7.68 -1.52
N LEU A 18 -9.24 7.97 -0.99
CA LEU A 18 -9.92 9.25 -1.19
C LEU A 18 -9.16 10.40 -0.51
N ALA A 19 -8.65 10.21 0.71
CA ALA A 19 -7.85 11.23 1.38
C ALA A 19 -6.59 11.59 0.58
N MET A 20 -5.90 10.58 0.03
CA MET A 20 -4.71 10.77 -0.79
C MET A 20 -5.04 11.39 -2.16
N LEU A 21 -6.20 11.06 -2.72
CA LEU A 21 -6.72 11.71 -3.93
C LEU A 21 -6.96 13.21 -3.68
N MET A 22 -7.57 13.57 -2.55
CA MET A 22 -7.89 14.96 -2.20
C MET A 22 -6.64 15.85 -2.04
N VAL A 23 -5.50 15.28 -1.66
CA VAL A 23 -4.22 16.00 -1.58
C VAL A 23 -3.41 15.94 -2.88
N GLY A 24 -3.96 15.38 -3.95
CA GLY A 24 -3.31 15.28 -5.26
C GLY A 24 -2.15 14.29 -5.30
N ALA A 25 -2.17 13.24 -4.47
CA ALA A 25 -1.10 12.26 -4.43
C ALA A 25 -1.01 11.44 -5.72
N CYS A 26 0.19 11.00 -6.06
CA CYS A 26 0.39 9.95 -7.07
C CYS A 26 0.04 8.59 -6.45
N HIS A 27 -0.82 7.81 -7.12
CA HIS A 27 -1.31 6.51 -6.65
C HIS A 27 -0.67 5.36 -7.43
N VAL A 28 -0.08 4.41 -6.70
CA VAL A 28 0.41 3.13 -7.23
C VAL A 28 -0.53 2.04 -6.74
N VAL A 29 -1.19 1.33 -7.65
CA VAL A 29 -2.20 0.32 -7.30
C VAL A 29 -1.60 -1.08 -7.45
N MET A 30 -1.55 -1.83 -6.36
CA MET A 30 -1.15 -3.23 -6.38
C MET A 30 -2.39 -4.13 -6.54
N PRO A 31 -2.48 -4.98 -7.57
CA PRO A 31 -3.67 -5.82 -7.81
C PRO A 31 -3.96 -6.82 -6.69
N LYS A 32 -2.90 -7.35 -6.06
CA LYS A 32 -2.97 -8.30 -4.95
C LYS A 32 -1.77 -8.10 -4.04
N PHE A 33 -2.02 -8.07 -2.72
CA PHE A 33 -0.95 -7.95 -1.74
C PHE A 33 0.03 -9.13 -1.79
N SER A 34 1.31 -8.79 -1.86
CA SER A 34 2.47 -9.67 -1.62
C SER A 34 3.55 -8.81 -0.97
N ALA A 35 4.22 -9.32 0.07
CA ALA A 35 5.29 -8.59 0.75
C ALA A 35 6.43 -8.25 -0.23
N GLU A 36 6.83 -9.19 -1.08
CA GLU A 36 7.86 -9.02 -2.10
C GLU A 36 7.51 -7.88 -3.08
N LEU A 37 6.30 -7.90 -3.66
CA LEU A 37 5.86 -6.85 -4.58
C LEU A 37 5.70 -5.50 -3.88
N ALA A 38 5.29 -5.50 -2.61
CA ALA A 38 5.20 -4.27 -1.83
C ALA A 38 6.57 -3.62 -1.68
N PHE A 39 7.62 -4.38 -1.31
CA PHE A 39 8.98 -3.85 -1.24
C PHE A 39 9.51 -3.39 -2.60
N GLN A 40 9.30 -4.20 -3.65
CA GLN A 40 9.69 -3.82 -5.02
C GLN A 40 9.03 -2.50 -5.45
N PHE A 41 7.73 -2.33 -5.20
CA PHE A 41 7.02 -1.10 -5.56
C PHE A 41 7.42 0.08 -4.68
N ILE A 42 7.73 -0.15 -3.41
CA ILE A 42 8.26 0.88 -2.51
C ILE A 42 9.54 1.48 -3.09
N GLU A 43 10.49 0.64 -3.49
CA GLU A 43 11.74 1.08 -4.09
C GLU A 43 11.53 1.72 -5.46
N GLN A 44 10.87 1.01 -6.38
CA GLN A 44 10.70 1.44 -7.78
C GLN A 44 9.96 2.77 -7.91
N HIS A 45 8.96 3.01 -7.07
CA HIS A 45 8.09 4.18 -7.16
C HIS A 45 8.35 5.23 -6.08
N SER A 46 9.38 5.04 -5.23
CA SER A 46 9.67 5.95 -4.11
C SER A 46 8.41 6.20 -3.26
N VAL A 47 7.75 5.12 -2.86
CA VAL A 47 6.51 5.18 -2.07
C VAL A 47 6.78 5.92 -0.76
N THR A 48 5.91 6.88 -0.44
CA THR A 48 6.03 7.72 0.75
C THR A 48 5.04 7.31 1.83
N SER A 49 3.95 6.63 1.45
CA SER A 49 2.91 6.21 2.38
C SER A 49 2.08 5.07 1.81
N PHE A 50 1.59 4.21 2.71
CA PHE A 50 0.57 3.21 2.46
C PHE A 50 -0.10 2.89 3.80
N ILE A 51 -1.29 2.31 3.77
CA ILE A 51 -1.91 1.74 4.97
C ILE A 51 -1.64 0.24 5.02
N THR A 52 -1.62 -0.33 6.22
CA THR A 52 -1.47 -1.79 6.36
C THR A 52 -2.37 -2.27 7.50
N VAL A 53 -2.75 -3.54 7.44
CA VAL A 53 -3.47 -4.22 8.52
C VAL A 53 -2.51 -5.11 9.29
N PRO A 54 -2.81 -5.52 10.53
CA PRO A 54 -1.88 -6.31 11.35
C PRO A 54 -1.33 -7.57 10.65
N ALA A 55 -2.15 -8.29 9.89
CA ALA A 55 -1.72 -9.47 9.14
C ALA A 55 -0.72 -9.12 8.02
N MET A 56 -0.98 -8.07 7.23
CA MET A 56 -0.06 -7.60 6.19
C MET A 56 1.24 -7.07 6.80
N MET A 57 1.18 -6.40 7.95
CA MET A 57 2.37 -5.95 8.68
C MET A 57 3.21 -7.13 9.16
N ALA A 58 2.57 -8.19 9.68
CA ALA A 58 3.26 -9.43 10.05
C ALA A 58 4.01 -10.04 8.85
N ASP A 59 3.36 -10.14 7.69
CA ASP A 59 4.01 -10.63 6.47
C ASP A 59 5.19 -9.75 6.04
N LEU A 60 5.06 -8.42 6.14
CA LEU A 60 6.14 -7.48 5.79
C LEU A 60 7.34 -7.59 6.73
N VAL A 61 7.13 -7.74 8.04
CA VAL A 61 8.25 -7.85 9.00
C VAL A 61 8.90 -9.23 8.99
N SER A 62 8.14 -10.26 8.61
CA SER A 62 8.65 -11.62 8.45
C SER A 62 9.29 -11.87 7.09
N PHE A 63 9.23 -10.90 6.17
CA PHE A 63 9.84 -11.02 4.86
C PHE A 63 11.37 -11.08 4.98
N SER A 64 11.94 -12.23 4.63
CA SER A 64 13.37 -12.41 4.40
C SER A 64 13.60 -12.51 2.88
N GLY A 65 13.79 -11.35 2.24
CA GLY A 65 14.24 -11.25 0.85
C GLY A 65 15.69 -11.68 0.68
#